data_AF-A0A6H2A1K1-F1
#
_entry.id   AF-A0A6H2A1K1-F1
#
_cell.length_a   1.000
_cell.length_b   1.000
_cell.length_c   1.000
_cell.angle_alpha   90.00
_cell.angle_beta   90.00
_cell.angle_gamma   90.00
#
_symmetry.space_group_name_H-M   'P 1'
#
loop_
_entity.id
_entity.type
_entity.pdbx_description
1 polymer ?
#
loop_
_entity_poly.entity_id
_entity_poly.type
_entity_poly.pdbx_seq_one_letter_code
_entity_poly.pdbx_strand_id
1 'polypeptide(L)'
;MKWFKHLTDSHANGKMRQILRKHGLEGYAFCWVCRELIGKEGNGKYRINSEKEWKLTLKDITGLTEEKINSYLTYQAEIDAIDAKALEKGDLYIPKLKEYGDEYSTRISRQTPDNVGVDKIRLDKIILEYIKLQGWEESIKNNPSLSSDLYKRNCKPAKQLILLVNNDDLVLKIISTMAEVYKTKGLSWTLETVIKHLPEFLNKARPPKAYKPKEWTPPVIAEPTKEEKEAIKGLVAGVVRKLKQPLIVR
;
A
#
# COMPACT_ATOMS: atom_id res chain seq x y z
N MET A 1 0.13 12.29 -3.68
CA MET A 1 -0.20 13.49 -4.50
C MET A 1 -1.69 13.66 -4.82
N LYS A 2 -2.53 12.61 -4.84
CA LYS A 2 -3.98 12.76 -5.11
C LYS A 2 -4.67 13.72 -4.12
N TRP A 3 -4.33 13.65 -2.84
CA TRP A 3 -4.86 14.55 -1.80
C TRP A 3 -4.57 16.03 -2.09
N PHE A 4 -3.34 16.36 -2.51
CA PHE A 4 -2.95 17.73 -2.84
C PHE A 4 -3.73 18.26 -4.05
N LYS A 5 -3.95 17.42 -5.07
CA LYS A 5 -4.79 17.76 -6.22
C LYS A 5 -6.24 18.06 -5.82
N HIS A 6 -6.80 17.30 -4.87
CA HIS A 6 -8.15 17.57 -4.37
C HIS A 6 -8.24 18.89 -3.60
N LEU A 7 -7.19 19.27 -2.84
CA LEU A 7 -7.14 20.54 -2.14
C LEU A 7 -7.01 21.73 -3.10
N THR A 8 -6.11 21.65 -4.08
CA THR A 8 -5.88 22.74 -5.05
C THR A 8 -7.07 22.96 -5.97
N ASP A 9 -7.81 21.92 -6.32
CA ASP A 9 -8.99 21.99 -7.20
C ASP A 9 -10.32 22.13 -6.44
N SER A 10 -10.28 22.37 -5.13
CA SER A 10 -11.50 22.45 -4.33
C SER A 10 -12.42 23.62 -4.69
N HIS A 11 -11.86 24.70 -5.24
CA HIS A 11 -12.63 25.84 -5.75
C HIS A 11 -13.49 25.47 -6.98
N ALA A 12 -13.09 24.45 -7.75
CA ALA A 12 -13.85 23.95 -8.90
C ALA A 12 -14.99 23.01 -8.49
N ASN A 13 -15.04 22.58 -7.22
CA ASN A 13 -16.11 21.71 -6.72
C ASN A 13 -17.48 22.41 -6.84
N GLY A 14 -18.45 21.73 -7.46
CA GLY A 14 -19.80 22.27 -7.68
C GLY A 14 -20.51 22.75 -6.41
N LYS A 15 -20.30 22.08 -5.27
CA LYS A 15 -20.91 22.47 -3.98
C LYS A 15 -20.20 23.70 -3.39
N MET A 16 -18.88 23.71 -3.43
CA MET A 16 -18.11 24.89 -2.98
C MET A 16 -18.43 26.13 -3.81
N ARG A 17 -18.65 25.97 -5.13
CA ARG A 17 -19.11 27.08 -5.99
C ARG A 17 -20.50 27.58 -5.62
N GLN A 18 -21.41 26.71 -5.20
CA GLN A 18 -22.74 27.11 -4.73
C GLN A 18 -22.65 27.92 -3.42
N ILE A 19 -21.85 27.45 -2.47
CA ILE A 19 -21.55 28.18 -1.23
C ILE A 19 -20.93 29.55 -1.53
N LEU A 20 -19.91 29.58 -2.38
CA LEU A 20 -19.23 30.82 -2.76
C LEU A 20 -20.20 31.81 -3.42
N ARG A 21 -21.16 31.33 -4.23
CA ARG A 21 -22.19 32.20 -4.85
C ARG A 21 -23.20 32.75 -3.84
N LYS A 22 -23.65 31.95 -2.86
CA LYS A 22 -24.69 32.37 -1.91
C LYS A 22 -24.15 33.16 -0.72
N HIS A 23 -23.00 32.77 -0.20
CA HIS A 23 -22.43 33.29 1.05
C HIS A 23 -21.02 33.87 0.89
N GLY A 24 -20.51 33.98 -0.34
CA GLY A 24 -19.22 34.58 -0.61
C GLY A 24 -18.04 33.81 -0.01
N LEU A 25 -16.93 34.53 0.15
CA LEU A 25 -15.71 33.99 0.73
C LEU A 25 -15.89 33.56 2.20
N GLU A 26 -16.74 34.24 2.96
CA GLU A 26 -17.04 33.91 4.36
C GLU A 26 -17.64 32.50 4.47
N GLY A 27 -18.68 32.20 3.68
CA GLY A 27 -19.27 30.86 3.64
C GLY A 27 -18.30 29.79 3.11
N TYR A 28 -17.50 30.13 2.10
CA TYR A 28 -16.49 29.22 1.57
C TYR A 28 -15.43 28.86 2.63
N ALA A 29 -14.89 29.85 3.34
CA ALA A 29 -13.95 29.65 4.43
C ALA A 29 -14.59 28.86 5.58
N PHE A 30 -15.84 29.18 5.94
CA PHE A 30 -16.57 28.45 6.98
C PHE A 30 -16.68 26.95 6.69
N CYS A 31 -16.93 26.56 5.43
CA CYS A 31 -16.98 25.15 5.04
C CYS A 31 -15.64 24.43 5.26
N TRP A 32 -14.52 25.13 5.08
CA TRP A 32 -13.20 24.58 5.36
C TRP A 32 -12.95 24.42 6.85
N VAL A 33 -13.34 25.41 7.65
CA VAL A 33 -13.24 25.32 9.12
C VAL A 33 -14.01 24.11 9.64
N CYS A 34 -15.22 23.84 9.13
CA CYS A 34 -15.97 22.63 9.49
C CYS A 34 -15.20 21.34 9.14
N ARG A 35 -14.55 21.29 7.98
CA ARG A 35 -13.75 20.13 7.55
C ARG A 35 -12.49 19.95 8.40
N GLU A 36 -11.81 21.03 8.74
CA GLU A 36 -10.64 21.02 9.62
C GLU A 36 -10.99 20.53 11.02
N LEU A 37 -12.12 21.00 11.57
CA LEU A 37 -12.61 20.57 12.87
C LEU A 37 -12.88 19.06 12.89
N ILE A 38 -13.56 18.54 11.86
CA ILE A 38 -13.78 17.10 11.70
C ILE A 38 -12.48 16.33 11.49
N GLY A 39 -11.53 16.89 10.74
CA GLY A 39 -10.21 16.30 10.57
C GLY A 39 -9.46 16.14 11.90
N LYS A 40 -9.58 17.14 12.79
CA LYS A 40 -8.95 17.16 14.11
C LYS A 40 -9.65 16.24 15.12
N GLU A 41 -10.99 16.23 15.15
CA GLU A 41 -11.75 15.62 16.25
C GLU A 41 -12.60 14.41 15.86
N GLY A 42 -12.77 14.17 14.56
CA GLY A 42 -13.66 13.14 14.02
C GLY A 42 -13.09 11.72 14.07
N ASN A 43 -11.85 11.52 14.54
CA ASN A 43 -11.22 10.20 14.75
C ASN A 43 -11.42 9.21 13.58
N GLY A 44 -11.34 9.69 12.34
CA GLY A 44 -11.51 8.86 11.13
C GLY A 44 -12.97 8.49 10.78
N LYS A 45 -13.96 8.91 11.57
CA LYS A 45 -15.40 8.68 11.32
C LYS A 45 -16.09 9.83 10.56
N TYR A 46 -15.34 10.87 10.21
CA TYR A 46 -15.83 12.07 9.50
C TYR A 46 -17.05 12.75 10.16
N ARG A 47 -17.24 12.49 11.45
CA ARG A 47 -18.38 12.90 12.27
C ARG A 47 -17.87 13.41 13.62
N ILE A 48 -18.47 14.49 14.10
CA ILE A 48 -18.36 14.95 15.48
C ILE A 48 -19.75 14.88 16.10
N ASN A 49 -19.84 14.24 17.27
CA ASN A 49 -21.10 14.14 18.00
C ASN A 49 -21.45 15.45 18.69
N SER A 50 -22.74 15.67 18.92
CA SER A 50 -23.27 16.83 19.67
C SER A 50 -22.63 17.05 21.05
N GLU A 51 -22.18 15.98 21.72
CA GLU A 51 -21.54 16.01 23.04
C GLU A 51 -20.24 16.83 23.12
N LYS A 52 -19.57 17.08 21.97
CA LYS A 52 -18.27 17.77 21.93
C LYS A 52 -18.35 19.30 21.81
N GLU A 53 -19.53 19.91 22.01
CA GLU A 53 -19.73 21.38 21.94
C GLU A 53 -19.14 22.05 20.67
N TRP A 54 -19.09 21.31 19.56
CA TRP A 54 -18.37 21.71 18.35
C TRP A 54 -18.87 23.03 17.73
N LYS A 55 -20.12 23.42 17.97
CA LYS A 55 -20.66 24.72 17.53
C LYS A 55 -20.00 25.89 18.26
N LEU A 56 -19.67 25.72 19.54
CA LEU A 56 -18.95 26.73 20.33
C LEU A 56 -17.53 26.89 19.78
N THR A 57 -16.85 25.77 19.50
CA THR A 57 -15.54 25.79 18.86
C THR A 57 -15.56 26.47 17.49
N LEU A 58 -16.61 26.25 16.68
CA LEU A 58 -16.77 26.97 15.40
C LEU A 58 -16.94 28.48 15.63
N LYS A 59 -17.70 28.89 16.64
CA LYS A 59 -17.87 30.29 17.02
C LYS A 59 -16.53 30.91 17.41
N ASP A 60 -15.73 30.22 18.23
CA ASP A 60 -14.43 30.70 18.69
C ASP A 60 -13.41 30.82 17.55
N ILE A 61 -13.39 29.86 16.61
CA ILE A 61 -12.46 29.89 15.47
C ILE A 61 -12.85 30.96 14.45
N THR A 62 -14.14 31.12 14.17
CA THR A 62 -14.62 31.96 13.06
C THR A 62 -15.01 33.38 13.49
N GLY A 63 -15.27 33.59 14.78
CA GLY A 63 -15.79 34.86 15.30
C GLY A 63 -17.21 35.19 14.82
N LEU A 64 -17.92 34.23 14.21
CA LEU A 64 -19.25 34.46 13.64
C LEU A 64 -20.34 34.37 14.71
N THR A 65 -21.46 35.06 14.46
CA THR A 65 -22.66 34.93 15.30
C THR A 65 -23.31 33.56 15.12
N GLU A 66 -24.00 33.06 16.15
CA GLU A 66 -24.69 31.77 16.10
C GLU A 66 -25.73 31.70 14.99
N GLU A 67 -26.41 32.82 14.71
CA GLU A 67 -27.36 32.95 13.61
C GLU A 67 -26.69 32.68 12.24
N LYS A 68 -25.51 33.27 12.01
CA LYS A 68 -24.74 33.04 10.78
C LYS A 68 -24.24 31.61 10.69
N ILE A 69 -23.72 31.07 11.78
CA ILE A 69 -23.24 29.68 11.85
C ILE A 69 -24.38 28.72 11.49
N ASN A 70 -25.55 28.89 12.10
CA ASN A 70 -26.72 28.06 11.79
C ASN A 70 -27.17 28.26 10.34
N SER A 71 -27.22 29.49 9.83
CA SER A 71 -27.54 29.77 8.42
C SER A 71 -26.62 29.03 7.45
N TYR A 72 -25.30 29.04 7.70
CA TYR A 72 -24.31 28.36 6.87
C TYR A 72 -24.38 26.84 6.98
N LEU A 73 -24.66 26.30 8.17
CA LEU A 73 -24.85 24.87 8.35
C LEU A 73 -26.12 24.40 7.63
N THR A 74 -27.23 25.12 7.78
CA THR A 74 -28.49 24.79 7.08
C THR A 74 -28.29 24.82 5.57
N TYR A 75 -27.62 25.83 5.03
CA TYR A 75 -27.37 25.87 3.59
C TYR A 75 -26.43 24.75 3.12
N GLN A 76 -25.40 24.43 3.90
CA GLN A 76 -24.54 23.28 3.59
C GLN A 76 -25.31 21.96 3.61
N ALA A 77 -26.32 21.82 4.46
CA ALA A 77 -27.19 20.65 4.49
C ALA A 77 -28.11 20.61 3.26
N GLU A 78 -28.67 21.75 2.83
CA GLU A 78 -29.51 21.86 1.63
C GLU A 78 -28.80 21.40 0.35
N ILE A 79 -27.49 21.67 0.23
CA ILE A 79 -26.69 21.28 -0.95
C ILE A 79 -26.00 19.90 -0.78
N ASP A 80 -26.39 19.14 0.24
CA ASP A 80 -25.79 17.86 0.63
C ASP A 80 -24.27 17.93 0.89
N ALA A 81 -23.73 19.09 1.24
CA ALA A 81 -22.32 19.22 1.62
C ALA A 81 -22.07 18.60 3.00
N ILE A 82 -23.05 18.73 3.90
CA ILE A 82 -23.13 18.02 5.19
C ILE A 82 -24.43 17.21 5.25
N ASP A 83 -24.48 16.22 6.13
CA ASP A 83 -25.67 15.37 6.27
C ASP A 83 -26.77 16.07 7.10
N ALA A 84 -27.92 16.33 6.48
CA ALA A 84 -29.04 17.01 7.12
C ALA A 84 -29.58 16.27 8.35
N LYS A 85 -29.69 14.94 8.27
CA LYS A 85 -30.22 14.10 9.37
C LYS A 85 -29.28 14.09 10.58
N ALA A 86 -27.97 14.10 10.34
CA ALA A 86 -26.98 14.22 11.39
C ALA A 86 -27.04 15.60 12.04
N LEU A 87 -27.17 16.66 11.24
CA LEU A 87 -27.27 18.03 11.75
C LEU A 87 -28.50 18.22 12.65
N GLU A 88 -29.66 17.66 12.27
CA GLU A 88 -30.88 17.66 13.09
C GLU A 88 -30.68 16.99 14.45
N LYS A 89 -29.83 15.94 14.51
CA LYS A 89 -29.45 15.27 15.76
C LYS A 89 -28.39 16.04 16.55
N GLY A 90 -27.90 17.15 16.03
CA GLY A 90 -26.83 17.95 16.62
C GLY A 90 -25.41 17.47 16.29
N ASP A 91 -25.27 16.50 15.39
CA ASP A 91 -23.97 16.00 14.94
C ASP A 91 -23.47 16.77 13.71
N LEU A 92 -22.17 17.04 13.65
CA LEU A 92 -21.53 17.54 12.43
C LEU A 92 -20.97 16.35 11.64
N TYR A 93 -21.59 16.01 10.50
CA TYR A 93 -21.18 14.88 9.67
C TYR A 93 -20.99 15.29 8.20
N ILE A 94 -19.83 14.98 7.63
CA ILE A 94 -19.50 15.24 6.21
C ILE A 94 -19.24 13.90 5.50
N PRO A 95 -20.25 13.31 4.82
CA PRO A 95 -20.15 11.97 4.25
C PRO A 95 -19.03 11.85 3.20
N LYS A 96 -18.89 12.87 2.35
CA LYS A 96 -17.93 12.90 1.25
C LYS A 96 -16.51 13.26 1.67
N LEU A 97 -16.25 13.49 2.96
CA LEU A 97 -14.89 13.73 3.43
C LEU A 97 -14.00 12.48 3.26
N LYS A 98 -14.63 11.29 3.18
CA LYS A 98 -13.97 10.03 2.81
C LYS A 98 -13.22 10.10 1.48
N GLU A 99 -13.72 10.90 0.52
CA GLU A 99 -13.08 11.10 -0.80
C GLU A 99 -11.74 11.85 -0.70
N TYR A 100 -11.56 12.64 0.37
CA TYR A 100 -10.34 13.43 0.61
C TYR A 100 -9.32 12.70 1.51
N GLY A 101 -9.67 11.52 2.06
CA GLY A 101 -8.76 10.71 2.87
C GLY A 101 -7.60 10.18 2.02
N ASP A 102 -6.37 10.39 2.49
CA ASP A 102 -5.17 9.82 1.85
C ASP A 102 -5.26 8.28 1.77
N GLU A 103 -4.62 7.69 0.76
CA GLU A 103 -4.34 6.25 0.68
C GLU A 103 -3.72 5.72 1.98
N TYR A 104 -3.02 6.54 2.77
CA TYR A 104 -2.53 6.20 4.11
C TYR A 104 -3.65 6.05 5.16
N SER A 105 -4.58 7.00 5.26
CA SER A 105 -5.75 6.90 6.15
C SER A 105 -6.70 5.80 5.71
N THR A 106 -6.86 5.60 4.39
CA THR A 106 -7.55 4.43 3.86
C THR A 106 -6.75 3.15 4.07
N ARG A 107 -5.42 3.12 4.08
CA ARG A 107 -4.62 1.91 4.41
C ARG A 107 -4.77 1.50 5.88
N ILE A 108 -4.79 2.48 6.79
CA ILE A 108 -5.07 2.23 8.22
C ILE A 108 -6.53 1.78 8.40
N SER A 109 -7.48 2.36 7.66
CA SER A 109 -8.88 1.93 7.60
C SER A 109 -9.13 0.63 6.80
N ARG A 110 -8.19 0.21 5.94
CA ARG A 110 -8.19 -1.01 5.10
C ARG A 110 -7.56 -2.20 5.82
N GLN A 111 -7.43 -2.16 7.15
CA GLN A 111 -7.78 -3.35 7.91
C GLN A 111 -9.29 -3.62 7.76
N THR A 112 -9.72 -3.86 6.53
CA THR A 112 -11.06 -4.34 6.21
C THR A 112 -11.12 -5.82 6.52
N PRO A 113 -12.13 -6.31 7.25
CA PRO A 113 -12.34 -7.74 7.54
C PRO A 113 -12.36 -8.64 6.29
N ASP A 114 -12.62 -8.08 5.10
CA ASP A 114 -12.80 -8.85 3.86
C ASP A 114 -11.56 -9.63 3.40
N ASN A 115 -10.34 -9.11 3.59
CA ASN A 115 -9.14 -9.89 3.28
C ASN A 115 -8.76 -10.84 4.42
N VAL A 116 -9.27 -10.61 5.63
CA VAL A 116 -9.08 -11.53 6.76
C VAL A 116 -9.82 -12.84 6.48
N GLY A 117 -10.97 -12.79 5.79
CA GLY A 117 -11.69 -13.99 5.35
C GLY A 117 -10.87 -14.87 4.41
N VAL A 118 -10.32 -14.29 3.34
CA VAL A 118 -9.53 -15.04 2.34
C VAL A 118 -8.24 -15.58 2.94
N ASP A 119 -7.50 -14.76 3.69
CA ASP A 119 -6.26 -15.20 4.33
C ASP A 119 -6.51 -16.27 5.39
N LYS A 120 -7.62 -16.15 6.16
CA LYS A 120 -8.01 -17.15 7.14
C LYS A 120 -8.40 -18.47 6.47
N ILE A 121 -9.18 -18.44 5.39
CA ILE A 121 -9.55 -19.65 4.64
C ILE A 121 -8.30 -20.36 4.10
N ARG A 122 -7.32 -19.62 3.57
CA ARG A 122 -6.06 -20.18 3.06
C ARG A 122 -5.21 -20.78 4.18
N LEU A 123 -5.13 -20.09 5.32
CA LEU A 123 -4.44 -20.59 6.52
C LEU A 123 -5.10 -21.84 7.07
N ASP A 124 -6.43 -21.82 7.23
CA ASP A 124 -7.22 -22.94 7.71
C ASP A 124 -7.01 -24.17 6.81
N LYS A 125 -7.03 -23.99 5.47
CA LYS A 125 -6.79 -25.07 4.50
C LYS A 125 -5.42 -25.74 4.72
N ILE A 126 -4.36 -24.95 4.87
CA ILE A 126 -2.99 -25.46 5.06
C ILE A 126 -2.80 -26.13 6.42
N ILE A 127 -3.34 -25.54 7.49
CA ILE A 127 -3.21 -26.07 8.84
C ILE A 127 -4.02 -27.37 8.98
N LEU A 128 -5.21 -27.45 8.39
CA LEU A 128 -6.00 -28.68 8.35
C LEU A 128 -5.29 -29.81 7.60
N GLU A 129 -4.65 -29.50 6.47
CA GLU A 129 -3.88 -30.48 5.73
C GLU A 129 -2.67 -30.98 6.53
N TYR A 130 -1.97 -30.07 7.22
CA TYR A 130 -0.88 -30.43 8.11
C TYR A 130 -1.35 -31.37 9.23
N ILE A 131 -2.47 -31.06 9.89
CA ILE A 131 -3.07 -31.88 10.95
C ILE A 131 -3.43 -33.29 10.43
N LYS A 132 -3.99 -33.38 9.23
CA LYS A 132 -4.30 -34.65 8.56
C LYS A 132 -3.07 -35.49 8.34
N LEU A 133 -2.00 -34.90 7.80
CA LEU A 133 -0.75 -35.60 7.52
C LEU A 133 -0.03 -36.06 8.79
N GLN A 134 -0.24 -35.37 9.92
CA GLN A 134 0.27 -35.77 11.23
C GLN A 134 -0.61 -36.83 11.93
N GLY A 135 -1.82 -37.09 11.43
CA GLY A 135 -2.77 -38.04 12.02
C GLY A 135 -3.40 -37.56 13.33
N TRP A 136 -3.48 -36.25 13.58
CA TRP A 136 -3.98 -35.69 14.83
C TRP A 136 -5.50 -35.45 14.87
N GLU A 137 -6.24 -35.90 13.84
CA GLU A 137 -7.69 -35.66 13.74
C GLU A 137 -8.48 -36.23 14.92
N GLU A 138 -8.19 -37.47 15.32
CA GLU A 138 -8.83 -38.15 16.46
C GLU A 138 -8.54 -37.42 17.77
N SER A 139 -7.29 -36.99 17.96
CA SER A 139 -6.84 -36.27 19.16
C SER A 139 -7.50 -34.91 19.31
N ILE A 140 -7.79 -34.23 18.20
CA ILE A 140 -8.49 -32.94 18.19
C ILE A 140 -9.98 -33.12 18.50
N LYS A 141 -10.63 -34.17 17.96
CA LYS A 141 -12.04 -34.48 18.30
C LYS A 141 -12.22 -34.72 19.80
N ASN A 142 -11.26 -35.41 20.42
CA ASN A 142 -11.29 -35.74 21.84
C ASN A 142 -10.90 -34.56 22.75
N ASN A 143 -10.17 -33.56 22.23
CA ASN A 143 -9.79 -32.37 22.99
C ASN A 143 -9.84 -31.09 22.14
N PRO A 144 -10.98 -30.36 22.15
CA PRO A 144 -11.16 -29.14 21.36
C PRO A 144 -10.14 -28.03 21.66
N SER A 145 -9.58 -27.99 22.87
CA SER A 145 -8.58 -26.98 23.25
C SER A 145 -7.26 -27.15 22.48
N LEU A 146 -6.94 -28.38 22.06
CA LEU A 146 -5.77 -28.71 21.26
C LEU A 146 -5.83 -28.05 19.88
N SER A 147 -7.04 -27.89 19.31
CA SER A 147 -7.24 -27.20 18.03
C SER A 147 -6.77 -25.74 18.08
N SER A 148 -7.05 -25.03 19.18
CA SER A 148 -6.66 -23.63 19.34
C SER A 148 -5.15 -23.47 19.51
N ASP A 149 -4.51 -24.36 20.28
CA ASP A 149 -3.06 -24.34 20.48
C ASP A 149 -2.31 -24.72 19.20
N LEU A 150 -2.74 -25.76 18.49
CA LEU A 150 -2.19 -26.14 17.19
C LEU A 150 -2.32 -25.00 16.17
N TYR A 151 -3.46 -24.32 16.13
CA TYR A 151 -3.63 -23.17 15.26
C TYR A 151 -2.65 -22.04 15.59
N LYS A 152 -2.49 -21.69 16.87
CA LYS A 152 -1.55 -20.63 17.30
C LYS A 152 -0.09 -20.94 16.94
N ARG A 153 0.33 -22.20 17.07
CA ARG A 153 1.70 -22.62 16.74
C ARG A 153 1.96 -22.64 15.23
N ASN A 154 0.95 -23.00 14.44
CA ASN A 154 1.12 -23.24 13.00
C ASN A 154 0.69 -22.06 12.11
N CYS A 155 -0.02 -21.05 12.63
CA CYS A 155 -0.49 -19.93 11.82
C CYS A 155 0.64 -19.10 11.21
N LYS A 156 1.70 -18.83 11.98
CA LYS A 156 2.86 -18.06 11.52
C LYS A 156 3.64 -18.78 10.41
N PRO A 157 4.04 -20.05 10.57
CA PRO A 157 4.72 -20.76 9.49
C PRO A 157 3.82 -21.00 8.27
N ALA A 158 2.54 -21.31 8.44
CA ALA A 158 1.60 -21.42 7.32
C ALA A 158 1.52 -20.11 6.51
N LYS A 159 1.46 -18.96 7.19
CA LYS A 159 1.48 -17.64 6.54
C LYS A 159 2.77 -17.40 5.74
N GLN A 160 3.91 -17.79 6.29
CA GLN A 160 5.20 -17.66 5.60
C GLN A 160 5.26 -18.55 4.35
N LEU A 161 4.75 -19.79 4.40
CA LEU A 161 4.68 -20.66 3.23
C LEU A 161 3.82 -20.07 2.11
N ILE A 162 2.64 -19.54 2.46
CA ILE A 162 1.77 -18.85 1.50
C ILE A 162 2.52 -17.70 0.81
N LEU A 163 3.22 -16.87 1.59
CA LEU A 163 3.94 -15.71 1.07
C LEU A 163 5.13 -16.09 0.19
N LEU A 164 5.85 -17.17 0.52
CA LEU A 164 7.02 -17.61 -0.23
C LEU A 164 6.67 -18.24 -1.58
N VAL A 165 5.56 -18.98 -1.64
CA VAL A 165 5.17 -19.73 -2.84
C VAL A 165 4.15 -18.98 -3.68
N ASN A 166 3.28 -18.18 -3.05
CA ASN A 166 2.20 -17.41 -3.67
C ASN A 166 1.23 -18.26 -4.55
N ASN A 167 1.10 -19.55 -4.24
CA ASN A 167 0.18 -20.50 -4.89
C ASN A 167 -0.20 -21.61 -3.90
N ASP A 168 -1.50 -21.73 -3.59
CA ASP A 168 -1.99 -22.62 -2.52
C ASP A 168 -1.84 -24.10 -2.86
N ASP A 169 -2.12 -24.49 -4.11
CA ASP A 169 -2.05 -25.89 -4.53
C ASP A 169 -0.60 -26.38 -4.54
N LEU A 170 0.33 -25.49 -4.89
CA LEU A 170 1.76 -25.79 -4.84
C LEU A 170 2.24 -25.94 -3.39
N VAL A 171 1.76 -25.10 -2.46
CA VAL A 171 2.07 -25.23 -1.03
C VAL A 171 1.59 -26.58 -0.49
N LEU A 172 0.36 -26.98 -0.79
CA LEU A 172 -0.18 -28.27 -0.35
C LEU A 172 0.66 -29.43 -0.90
N LYS A 173 1.00 -29.40 -2.19
CA LYS A 173 1.85 -30.41 -2.82
C LYS A 173 3.22 -30.52 -2.15
N ILE A 174 3.84 -29.39 -1.80
CA ILE A 174 5.13 -29.37 -1.08
C ILE A 174 4.99 -30.02 0.29
N ILE A 175 3.96 -29.65 1.04
CA ILE A 175 3.72 -30.18 2.39
C ILE A 175 3.51 -31.71 2.32
N SER A 176 2.67 -32.20 1.41
CA SER A 176 2.44 -33.64 1.23
C SER A 176 3.72 -34.37 0.83
N THR A 177 4.48 -33.83 -0.13
CA THR A 177 5.73 -34.47 -0.60
C THR A 177 6.76 -34.53 0.54
N MET A 178 6.87 -33.47 1.34
CA MET A 178 7.77 -33.49 2.50
C MET A 178 7.29 -34.47 3.56
N ALA A 179 5.99 -34.50 3.86
CA ALA A 179 5.44 -35.45 4.82
C ALA A 179 5.82 -36.90 4.46
N GLU A 180 5.72 -37.27 3.18
CA GLU A 180 6.16 -38.59 2.69
C GLU A 180 7.66 -38.81 2.87
N VAL A 181 8.50 -37.86 2.47
CA VAL A 181 9.97 -37.98 2.63
C VAL A 181 10.37 -38.13 4.10
N TYR A 182 9.78 -37.36 5.01
CA TYR A 182 10.08 -37.47 6.43
C TYR A 182 9.56 -38.78 7.03
N LYS A 183 8.37 -39.25 6.59
CA LYS A 183 7.80 -40.53 7.00
C LYS A 183 8.67 -41.72 6.55
N THR A 184 9.15 -41.73 5.31
CA THR A 184 10.07 -42.80 4.82
C THR A 184 11.39 -42.84 5.59
N LYS A 185 11.84 -41.70 6.12
CA LYS A 185 13.06 -41.59 6.93
C LYS A 185 12.84 -41.80 8.42
N GLY A 186 11.60 -41.99 8.88
CA GLY A 186 11.27 -42.10 10.30
C GLY A 186 11.56 -40.82 11.10
N LEU A 187 11.56 -39.65 10.46
CA LEU A 187 11.89 -38.37 11.07
C LEU A 187 10.61 -37.58 11.39
N SER A 188 10.61 -36.86 12.52
CA SER A 188 9.58 -35.87 12.82
C SER A 188 9.79 -34.60 11.98
N TRP A 189 8.70 -33.91 11.68
CA TRP A 189 8.73 -32.68 10.90
C TRP A 189 7.62 -31.72 11.31
N THR A 190 7.86 -30.42 11.12
CA THR A 190 6.88 -29.35 11.33
C THR A 190 6.79 -28.45 10.10
N LEU A 191 5.81 -27.56 10.04
CA LEU A 191 5.72 -26.56 8.95
C LEU A 191 6.96 -25.65 8.89
N GLU A 192 7.65 -25.40 10.00
CA GLU A 192 8.91 -24.65 9.99
C GLU A 192 10.04 -25.43 9.32
N THR A 193 10.07 -26.75 9.50
CA THR A 193 10.98 -27.64 8.78
C THR A 193 10.75 -27.54 7.28
N VAL A 194 9.48 -27.49 6.85
CA VAL A 194 9.10 -27.32 5.44
C VAL A 194 9.64 -26.00 4.89
N ILE A 195 9.47 -24.90 5.61
CA ILE A 195 9.99 -23.58 5.22
C ILE A 195 11.51 -23.60 5.05
N LYS A 196 12.22 -24.21 6.01
CA LYS A 196 13.69 -24.25 6.00
C LYS A 196 14.25 -24.98 4.78
N HIS A 197 13.61 -26.07 4.36
CA HIS A 197 14.03 -26.88 3.22
C HIS A 197 13.31 -26.50 1.91
N LEU A 198 12.47 -25.47 1.92
CA LEU A 198 11.73 -24.98 0.76
C LEU A 198 12.65 -24.57 -0.41
N PRO A 199 13.77 -23.85 -0.21
CA PRO A 199 14.64 -23.44 -1.32
C PRO A 199 15.24 -24.62 -2.10
N GLU A 200 15.56 -25.72 -1.40
CA GLU A 200 16.09 -26.94 -2.02
C GLU A 200 15.03 -27.62 -2.91
N PHE A 201 13.76 -27.52 -2.52
CA PHE A 201 12.63 -28.03 -3.29
C PHE A 201 12.32 -27.17 -4.52
N LEU A 202 12.35 -25.84 -4.38
CA LEU A 202 12.15 -24.93 -5.51
C LEU A 202 13.27 -25.05 -6.55
N ASN A 203 14.50 -25.35 -6.11
CA ASN A 203 15.65 -25.52 -7.01
C ASN A 203 15.67 -26.85 -7.79
N LYS A 204 14.94 -27.89 -7.35
CA LYS A 204 14.77 -29.14 -8.12
C LYS A 204 13.85 -29.00 -9.35
N ALA A 205 13.19 -27.86 -9.53
CA ALA A 205 12.23 -27.64 -10.62
C ALA A 205 12.78 -26.91 -11.86
N ARG A 206 14.07 -26.56 -11.92
CA ARG A 206 14.68 -26.06 -13.15
C ARG A 206 15.62 -27.11 -13.74
N PRO A 207 15.34 -27.67 -14.95
CA PRO A 207 16.40 -28.36 -15.67
C PRO A 207 17.58 -27.37 -15.81
N PRO A 208 18.84 -27.81 -15.63
CA PRO A 208 19.98 -26.92 -15.81
C PRO A 208 19.84 -26.28 -17.18
N LYS A 209 19.78 -24.93 -17.23
CA LYS A 209 19.81 -24.22 -18.50
C LYS A 209 21.10 -24.67 -19.18
N ALA A 210 20.98 -25.41 -20.30
CA ALA A 210 22.13 -25.71 -21.13
C ALA A 210 22.82 -24.38 -21.44
N TYR A 211 24.06 -24.23 -20.97
CA TYR A 211 24.85 -23.06 -21.26
C TYR A 211 25.07 -23.02 -22.77
N LYS A 212 24.40 -22.08 -23.45
CA LYS A 212 24.75 -21.69 -24.81
C LYS A 212 25.73 -20.53 -24.66
N PRO A 213 27.04 -20.70 -24.92
CA PRO A 213 27.95 -19.57 -24.95
C PRO A 213 27.39 -18.55 -25.93
N LYS A 214 27.32 -17.27 -25.52
CA LYS A 214 27.04 -16.19 -26.47
C LYS A 214 28.18 -16.18 -27.47
N GLU A 215 27.91 -16.44 -28.75
CA GLU A 215 28.86 -16.15 -29.81
C GLU A 215 29.18 -14.66 -29.76
N TRP A 216 30.42 -14.35 -29.41
CA TRP A 216 30.91 -12.99 -29.41
C TRP A 216 31.10 -12.55 -30.85
N THR A 217 30.26 -11.61 -31.29
CA THR A 217 30.49 -10.89 -32.54
C THR A 217 31.15 -9.55 -32.18
N PRO A 218 32.39 -9.29 -32.64
CA PRO A 218 33.01 -8.00 -32.44
C PRO A 218 32.15 -6.89 -33.08
N PRO A 219 32.03 -5.72 -32.43
CA PRO A 219 31.37 -4.58 -33.05
C PRO A 219 32.13 -4.19 -34.33
N VAL A 220 31.40 -4.07 -35.44
CA VAL A 220 31.97 -3.56 -36.70
C VAL A 220 32.23 -2.07 -36.52
N ILE A 221 33.49 -1.73 -36.24
CA ILE A 221 33.93 -0.34 -36.19
C ILE A 221 34.07 0.12 -37.64
N ALA A 222 33.18 1.00 -38.10
CA ALA A 222 33.29 1.61 -39.42
C ALA A 222 34.62 2.36 -39.52
N GLU A 223 35.36 2.16 -40.61
CA GLU A 223 36.59 2.90 -40.81
C GLU A 223 36.31 4.40 -40.93
N PRO A 224 37.08 5.27 -40.24
CA PRO A 224 36.90 6.70 -40.33
C PRO A 224 37.11 7.17 -41.77
N THR A 225 36.26 8.08 -42.20
CA THR A 225 36.30 8.69 -43.52
C THR A 225 37.62 9.46 -43.74
N LYS A 226 37.95 9.72 -45.00
CA LYS A 226 39.19 10.43 -45.36
C LYS A 226 39.28 11.82 -44.69
N GLU A 227 38.13 12.48 -44.56
CA GLU A 227 38.00 13.79 -43.92
C GLU A 227 38.26 13.72 -42.40
N GLU A 228 37.71 12.72 -41.72
CA GLU A 228 37.96 12.48 -40.28
C GLU A 228 39.44 12.15 -40.02
N LYS A 229 40.06 11.36 -40.91
CA LYS A 229 41.50 11.05 -40.82
C LYS A 229 42.37 12.30 -40.98
N GLU A 230 42.00 13.25 -41.83
CA GLU A 230 42.73 14.53 -41.95
C GLU A 230 42.50 15.46 -40.76
N ALA A 231 41.27 15.54 -40.24
CA ALA A 231 40.96 16.31 -39.04
C ALA A 231 41.77 15.83 -37.82
N ILE A 232 41.86 14.50 -37.65
CA ILE A 232 42.67 13.88 -36.58
C ILE A 232 44.15 14.22 -36.76
N LYS A 233 44.69 14.15 -37.99
CA LYS A 233 46.09 14.53 -38.26
C LYS A 233 46.36 16.00 -37.93
N GLY A 234 45.42 16.89 -38.26
CA GLY A 234 45.52 18.32 -37.93
C GLY A 234 45.55 18.57 -36.42
N LEU A 235 44.69 17.90 -35.67
CA LEU A 235 44.64 17.97 -34.20
C LEU A 235 45.95 17.48 -33.58
N VAL A 236 46.44 16.33 -34.02
CA VAL A 236 47.71 15.76 -33.52
C VAL A 236 48.88 16.69 -33.82
N ALA A 237 48.95 17.27 -35.04
CA ALA A 237 49.99 18.22 -35.40
C ALA A 237 49.96 19.50 -34.54
N GLY A 238 48.76 19.98 -34.19
CA GLY A 238 48.57 21.12 -33.29
C GLY A 238 49.06 20.86 -31.86
N VAL A 239 48.78 19.67 -31.32
CA VAL A 239 49.26 19.25 -30.00
C VAL A 239 50.79 19.15 -29.99
N VAL A 240 51.37 18.54 -31.01
CA VAL A 240 52.84 18.42 -31.12
C VAL A 240 53.52 19.78 -31.23
N ARG A 241 52.92 20.77 -31.92
CA ARG A 241 53.44 22.15 -31.97
C ARG A 241 53.40 22.83 -30.60
N LYS A 242 52.31 22.69 -29.85
CA LYS A 242 52.21 23.27 -28.49
C LYS A 242 53.25 22.69 -27.54
N LEU A 243 53.55 21.40 -27.66
CA LEU A 243 54.56 20.73 -26.83
C LEU A 243 56.01 21.13 -27.17
N LYS A 244 56.27 21.67 -28.37
CA LYS A 244 57.61 22.08 -28.81
C LYS A 244 57.97 23.54 -28.54
N GLN A 245 57.07 24.35 -28.00
CA GLN A 245 57.41 25.74 -27.64
C GLN A 245 58.26 25.75 -26.36
N PRO A 246 59.46 26.34 -26.36
CA PRO A 246 60.30 26.41 -25.17
C PRO A 246 59.60 27.28 -24.12
N LEU A 247 59.47 26.74 -22.91
CA LEU A 247 58.96 27.46 -21.74
C LEU A 247 59.88 28.67 -21.47
N ILE A 248 59.43 29.87 -21.81
CA ILE A 248 60.08 31.11 -21.38
C ILE A 248 59.80 31.23 -19.88
N VAL A 249 60.75 30.79 -19.06
CA VAL A 249 60.72 31.00 -17.61
C VAL A 249 61.10 32.46 -17.38
N ARG A 250 60.11 33.28 -17.02
CA ARG A 250 60.31 34.61 -16.42
C ARG A 250 60.18 34.52 -14.92
#